data_AF-A0A2D7GYI1-F1
#
_entry.id   AF-A0A2D7GYI1-F1
#
_cell.length_a   1.000
_cell.length_b   1.000
_cell.length_c   1.000
_cell.angle_alpha   90.00
_cell.angle_beta   90.00
_cell.angle_gamma   90.00
#
_symmetry.space_group_name_H-M   'P 1'
#
loop_
_entity.id
_entity.type
_entity.pdbx_description
1 polymer ?
#
loop_
_entity_poly.entity_id
_entity_poly.type
_entity_poly.pdbx_seq_one_letter_code
_entity_poly.pdbx_strand_id
1 'polypeptide(L)' 'MCCSAKKPFLGVLTMAVHYPRRTSNIKRARSIGFRARMKTKNGRKIISRQRRIGRKLS' A
#
# COMPACT_ATOMS: atom_id res chain seq x y z
N MET A 1 1.51 0.99 -33.59
CA MET A 1 2.30 0.02 -32.81
C MET A 1 3.52 0.76 -32.27
N CYS A 2 3.50 1.21 -31.02
CA CYS A 2 4.71 1.72 -30.35
C CYS A 2 4.84 0.99 -29.02
N CYS A 3 5.76 0.03 -29.00
CA CYS A 3 6.16 -0.72 -27.81
C CYS A 3 6.74 0.25 -26.78
N SER A 4 5.96 0.59 -25.76
CA SER A 4 6.46 1.35 -24.61
C SER A 4 7.56 0.54 -23.92
N ALA A 5 8.79 1.04 -24.10
CA ALA A 5 10.03 0.47 -23.62
C ALA A 5 9.93 0.04 -22.15
N LYS A 6 10.08 -1.27 -21.91
CA LYS A 6 10.41 -1.80 -20.59
C LYS A 6 11.81 -1.31 -20.27
N LYS A 7 11.91 -0.28 -19.43
CA LYS A 7 13.20 0.24 -18.93
C LYS A 7 13.99 -0.92 -18.31
N PRO A 8 15.32 -0.99 -18.57
CA PRO A 8 16.13 -2.14 -18.19
C PRO A 8 16.22 -2.29 -16.67
N PHE A 9 16.03 -3.52 -16.23
CA PHE A 9 16.40 -4.03 -14.90
C PHE A 9 17.91 -3.87 -14.73
N LEU A 10 18.40 -2.79 -14.12
CA LEU A 10 19.75 -2.74 -13.54
C LEU A 10 19.85 -1.64 -12.48
N GLY A 11 20.28 -2.05 -11.28
CA GLY A 11 20.93 -1.18 -10.29
C GLY A 11 20.08 -0.77 -9.09
N VAL A 12 20.23 -1.44 -7.94
CA VAL A 12 20.96 -0.90 -6.77
C VAL A 12 21.16 -1.97 -5.69
N LEU A 13 22.36 -2.54 -5.63
CA LEU A 13 23.03 -2.83 -4.37
C LEU A 13 23.41 -1.47 -3.78
N THR A 14 22.92 -1.14 -2.56
CA THR A 14 23.62 -0.35 -1.53
C THR A 14 22.66 0.08 -0.41
N MET A 15 23.12 -0.18 0.82
CA MET A 15 22.70 0.35 2.12
C MET A 15 21.52 -0.32 2.84
N ALA A 16 21.89 -0.97 3.93
CA ALA A 16 21.06 -1.58 4.94
C ALA A 16 19.89 -0.69 5.38
N VAL A 17 18.70 -0.97 4.87
CA VAL A 17 17.46 -0.70 5.59
C VAL A 17 17.11 -2.00 6.29
N HIS A 18 17.33 -2.06 7.61
CA HIS A 18 16.87 -3.19 8.41
C HIS A 18 15.34 -3.34 8.20
N TYR A 19 14.99 -4.38 7.46
CA TYR A 19 13.72 -4.66 6.78
C TYR A 19 13.38 -3.81 5.54
N PRO A 20 13.28 -4.46 4.35
CA PRO A 20 12.88 -3.79 3.13
C PRO A 20 11.44 -3.28 3.25
N ARG A 21 11.27 -1.95 3.24
CA ARG A 21 9.95 -1.32 3.20
C ARG A 21 9.37 -1.43 1.80
N ARG A 22 8.10 -1.83 1.70
CA ARG A 22 7.42 -1.92 0.40
C ARG A 22 7.34 -0.53 -0.24
N THR A 23 7.97 -0.36 -1.41
CA THR A 23 8.06 0.92 -2.14
C THR A 23 6.87 1.19 -3.06
N SER A 24 6.13 0.17 -3.49
CA SER A 24 5.07 0.34 -4.49
C SER A 24 3.74 0.83 -3.89
N ASN A 25 3.32 2.04 -4.25
CA ASN A 25 2.06 2.65 -3.82
C ASN A 25 0.82 1.85 -4.27
N ILE A 26 0.87 1.25 -5.45
CA ILE A 26 -0.23 0.43 -6.00
C ILE A 26 -0.52 -0.76 -5.07
N LYS A 27 0.53 -1.47 -4.62
CA LYS A 27 0.34 -2.63 -3.73
C LYS A 27 -0.19 -2.21 -2.36
N ARG A 28 0.24 -1.04 -1.86
CA ARG A 28 -0.25 -0.47 -0.59
C ARG A 28 -1.75 -0.15 -0.66
N ALA A 29 -2.19 0.55 -1.70
CA ALA A 29 -3.60 0.91 -1.87
C ALA A 29 -4.50 -0.34 -1.96
N ARG A 30 -4.05 -1.38 -2.68
CA ARG A 30 -4.78 -2.64 -2.83
C ARG A 30 -4.88 -3.44 -1.53
N SER A 31 -3.82 -3.46 -0.71
CA SER A 31 -3.80 -4.27 0.52
C SER A 31 -4.48 -3.60 1.70
N ILE A 32 -4.22 -2.31 1.94
CA ILE A 32 -4.63 -1.62 3.17
C ILE A 32 -5.53 -0.40 2.95
N GLY A 33 -5.78 -0.01 1.70
CA GLY A 33 -6.58 1.18 1.38
C GLY A 33 -8.05 1.06 1.82
N PHE A 34 -8.76 2.19 1.83
CA PHE A 34 -10.14 2.28 2.28
C PHE A 34 -11.07 1.26 1.60
N ARG A 35 -11.01 1.16 0.27
CA ARG A 35 -11.82 0.19 -0.50
C ARG A 35 -11.59 -1.26 -0.06
N ALA A 36 -10.34 -1.63 0.21
CA ALA A 36 -9.99 -2.97 0.68
C ALA A 36 -10.57 -3.25 2.08
N ARG A 37 -10.57 -2.23 2.96
CA ARG A 37 -11.18 -2.33 4.30
C ARG A 37 -12.70 -2.47 4.24
N MET A 38 -13.37 -1.75 3.34
CA MET A 38 -14.82 -1.79 3.23
C MET A 38 -15.39 -3.11 2.69
N LYS A 39 -14.59 -3.86 1.91
CA LYS A 39 -15.00 -5.16 1.35
C LYS A 39 -15.36 -6.19 2.43
N THR A 40 -14.68 -6.18 3.58
CA THR A 40 -14.84 -7.21 4.62
C THR A 40 -15.61 -6.71 5.84
N LYS A 41 -16.25 -7.62 6.58
CA LYS A 41 -16.90 -7.28 7.87
C LYS A 41 -15.88 -6.75 8.88
N ASN A 42 -14.71 -7.39 8.97
CA ASN A 42 -13.67 -7.02 9.93
C ASN A 42 -13.01 -5.67 9.58
N GLY A 43 -12.81 -5.36 8.31
CA GLY A 43 -12.29 -4.06 7.90
C GLY A 43 -13.23 -2.91 8.28
N ARG A 44 -14.56 -3.10 8.14
CA ARG A 44 -15.56 -2.14 8.64
C ARG A 44 -15.49 -1.93 10.16
N LYS A 45 -15.27 -2.99 10.94
CA LYS A 45 -15.09 -2.90 12.40
C LYS A 45 -13.86 -2.06 12.77
N ILE A 46 -12.74 -2.24 12.07
CA ILE A 46 -11.51 -1.46 12.29
C ILE A 46 -11.76 0.04 12.04
N ILE A 47 -12.43 0.36 10.94
CA ILE A 47 -12.77 1.75 10.60
C ILE A 47 -13.70 2.37 11.65
N SER A 48 -14.72 1.64 12.10
CA SER A 48 -15.61 2.09 13.18
C SER A 48 -14.85 2.37 14.48
N ARG A 49 -13.90 1.50 14.87
CA ARG A 49 -13.03 1.73 16.02
C ARG A 49 -12.16 2.98 15.87
N GLN A 50 -11.56 3.19 14.70
CA GLN A 50 -10.72 4.36 14.45
C GLN A 50 -11.51 5.67 14.49
N ARG A 51 -12.75 5.67 13.98
CA ARG A 51 -13.67 6.82 14.09
C ARG A 51 -14.02 7.14 15.53
N ARG A 52 -14.31 6.13 16.35
CA ARG A 52 -14.61 6.31 17.78
C ARG A 52 -13.47 6.97 18.54
N ILE A 53 -12.22 6.64 18.19
CA ILE A 53 -11.02 7.22 18.80
C ILE A 53 -10.73 8.63 18.24
N GLY A 54 -11.38 9.04 17.14
CA GLY A 54 -11.11 10.32 16.48
C GLY A 54 -9.89 10.32 15.56
N ARG A 55 -9.43 9.14 15.10
CA ARG A 55 -8.32 9.06 14.13
C ARG A 55 -8.79 9.47 12.74
N LYS A 56 -7.99 10.32 12.06
CA LYS A 56 -8.23 10.67 10.65
C LYS A 56 -8.04 9.43 9.78
N LEU A 57 -9.09 9.08 9.04
CA LEU A 57 -9.05 8.00 8.06
C LEU A 57 -8.55 8.58 6.73
N SER A 58 -7.41 8.09 6.25
CA SER A 58 -6.85 8.40 4.92
C SER A 58 -7.05 7.24 3.96
#